data_AF-A0A974C819-F1
#
_entry.id   AF-A0A974C819-F1
#
_cell.length_a   1.000
_cell.length_b   1.000
_cell.length_c   1.000
_cell.angle_alpha   90.00
_cell.angle_beta   90.00
_cell.angle_gamma   90.00
#
_symmetry.space_group_name_H-M   'P 1'
#
loop_
_entity.id
_entity.type
_entity.pdbx_description
1 polymer ?
#
loop_
_entity_poly.entity_id
_entity_poly.type
_entity_poly.pdbx_seq_one_letter_code
_entity_poly.pdbx_strand_id
1 'polypeptide(L)' 'MSMAVQKLLLKPSQLTFWKVLVLKRSSSIHSKPPKGKVGPLETIIGFLAFTTGLLIPAGYILKHLPEQRKH' A
#
# COMPACT_ATOMS: atom_id res chain seq x y z
N MET A 1 -31.96 -5.79 -42.12
CA MET A 1 -31.64 -5.81 -40.68
C MET A 1 -31.20 -4.41 -40.28
N SER A 2 -32.06 -3.62 -39.64
CA SER A 2 -31.80 -2.17 -39.50
C SER A 2 -31.84 -1.70 -38.06
N MET A 3 -30.65 -1.30 -37.57
CA MET A 3 -30.28 -0.28 -36.56
C MET A 3 -30.99 -0.20 -35.20
N ALA A 4 -32.28 -0.53 -35.09
CA ALA A 4 -33.07 -0.36 -33.87
C ALA A 4 -32.79 -1.48 -32.84
N VAL A 5 -32.51 -2.70 -33.29
CA VAL A 5 -32.25 -3.85 -32.40
C VAL A 5 -30.88 -3.77 -31.74
N GLN A 6 -29.89 -3.14 -32.40
CA GLN A 6 -28.53 -3.03 -31.89
C GLN A 6 -28.40 -1.98 -30.75
N LYS A 7 -29.38 -1.07 -30.64
CA LYS A 7 -29.45 -0.07 -29.56
C LYS A 7 -30.08 -0.61 -28.27
N LEU A 8 -30.62 -1.83 -28.28
CA LEU A 8 -31.33 -2.42 -27.13
C LEU A 8 -30.42 -3.21 -26.18
N LEU A 9 -29.15 -3.45 -26.53
CA LEU A 9 -28.33 -4.44 -25.83
C LEU A 9 -26.90 -3.98 -25.52
N LEU A 10 -26.73 -2.84 -24.84
CA LEU A 10 -25.49 -2.54 -24.13
C LEU A 10 -25.79 -1.54 -23.02
N LYS A 11 -26.07 -2.06 -21.81
CA LYS A 11 -26.24 -1.29 -20.57
C LYS A 11 -25.05 -0.34 -20.37
N PRO A 12 -25.22 0.98 -20.53
CA PRO A 12 -24.12 1.94 -20.39
C PRO A 12 -23.85 2.33 -18.93
N SER A 13 -24.63 1.80 -17.96
CA SER A 13 -24.66 2.29 -16.58
C SER A 13 -23.48 1.86 -15.71
N GLN A 14 -22.88 0.70 -15.96
CA GLN A 14 -21.74 0.24 -15.15
C GLN A 14 -20.41 0.84 -15.64
N LEU A 15 -20.20 0.91 -16.97
CA LEU A 15 -18.94 1.39 -17.55
C LEU A 15 -18.69 2.88 -17.28
N THR A 16 -19.76 3.67 -17.23
CA THR A 16 -19.71 5.09 -16.85
C THR A 16 -19.43 5.26 -15.36
N PHE A 17 -20.02 4.45 -14.49
CA PHE A 17 -19.78 4.49 -13.05
C PHE A 17 -18.31 4.19 -12.70
N TRP A 18 -17.72 3.15 -13.29
CA TRP A 18 -16.30 2.82 -13.08
C TRP A 18 -15.36 3.92 -13.60
N LYS A 19 -15.67 4.52 -14.75
CA LYS A 19 -14.92 5.68 -15.25
C LYS A 19 -15.00 6.88 -14.31
N VAL A 20 -16.19 7.19 -13.78
CA VAL A 20 -16.39 8.30 -12.84
C VAL A 20 -15.71 8.04 -11.49
N LEU A 21 -15.71 6.80 -10.99
CA LEU A 21 -14.98 6.43 -9.77
C LEU A 21 -13.46 6.56 -9.94
N VAL A 22 -12.90 6.09 -11.06
CA VAL A 22 -11.47 6.24 -11.38
C VAL A 22 -11.10 7.72 -11.52
N LEU A 23 -11.95 8.51 -12.19
CA LEU A 23 -11.72 9.95 -12.38
C LEU A 23 -11.80 10.72 -11.06
N LYS A 24 -12.75 10.37 -10.17
CA LYS A 24 -12.93 11.01 -8.85
C LYS A 24 -11.81 10.63 -7.86
N ARG A 25 -11.15 9.49 -8.04
CA ARG A 25 -9.95 9.10 -7.29
C ARG A 25 -8.68 9.78 -7.79
N SER A 26 -8.72 10.43 -8.95
CA SER A 26 -7.61 11.19 -9.53
C SER A 26 -7.41 12.57 -8.89
N SER A 27 -7.87 12.75 -7.64
CA SER A 27 -7.34 13.80 -6.77
C SER A 27 -5.87 13.50 -6.51
N SER A 28 -5.00 13.95 -7.41
CA SER A 28 -3.56 13.88 -7.21
C SER A 28 -3.22 14.79 -6.03
N ILE A 29 -2.98 14.18 -4.86
CA ILE A 29 -2.42 14.91 -3.71
C ILE A 29 -0.98 15.20 -4.09
N HIS A 30 -0.74 16.40 -4.62
CA HIS A 30 0.58 16.88 -4.96
C HIS A 30 1.24 17.43 -3.69
N SER A 31 2.25 16.73 -3.20
CA SER A 31 3.13 17.24 -2.16
C SER A 31 4.25 18.08 -2.77
N LYS A 32 4.80 19.02 -1.98
CA LYS A 32 6.03 19.70 -2.36
C LYS A 32 7.15 18.66 -2.55
N PRO A 33 8.10 18.89 -3.47
CA PRO A 33 9.23 17.98 -3.63
C PRO A 33 9.99 17.83 -2.30
N PRO A 34 10.53 16.64 -2.01
CA PRO A 34 11.26 16.40 -0.77
C PRO A 34 12.47 17.34 -0.71
N LYS A 35 12.65 18.01 0.44
CA LYS A 35 13.80 18.93 0.66
C LYS A 35 15.14 18.20 0.59
N GLY A 36 15.17 16.95 1.02
CA GLY A 36 16.28 16.01 0.85
C GLY A 36 15.73 14.69 0.33
N LYS A 37 16.31 14.18 -0.75
CA LYS A 37 15.91 12.89 -1.32
C LYS A 37 16.51 11.78 -0.47
N VAL A 38 15.66 10.88 0.02
CA VAL A 38 16.15 9.66 0.66
C VAL A 38 16.64 8.71 -0.43
N GLY A 39 17.92 8.39 -0.40
CA GLY A 39 18.53 7.48 -1.36
C GLY A 39 18.13 6.02 -1.12
N PRO A 40 18.33 5.12 -2.10
CA PRO A 40 18.15 3.67 -1.89
C PRO A 40 18.99 3.16 -0.72
N LEU A 41 20.22 3.65 -0.58
CA LEU A 41 21.13 3.25 0.50
C LEU A 41 20.61 3.69 1.88
N GLU A 42 20.19 4.95 2.01
CA GLU A 42 19.62 5.48 3.26
C GLU A 42 18.34 4.74 3.65
N THR A 43 17.52 4.38 2.67
CA THR A 43 16.30 3.57 2.89
C THR A 43 16.64 2.19 3.43
N ILE A 44 17.63 1.51 2.84
CA ILE A 44 18.07 0.17 3.29
C ILE A 44 18.62 0.27 4.72
N ILE A 45 19.47 1.26 5.01
CA ILE A 45 20.06 1.44 6.33
C ILE A 45 18.96 1.73 7.37
N GLY A 46 18.05 2.65 7.07
CA GLY A 46 16.94 2.98 7.96
C GLY A 46 16.01 1.79 8.20
N PHE A 47 15.70 1.03 7.16
CA PHE A 47 14.88 -0.18 7.27
C PHE A 47 15.57 -1.26 8.10
N LEU A 48 16.87 -1.49 7.87
CA LEU A 48 17.64 -2.48 8.62
C LEU A 48 17.74 -2.09 10.09
N ALA A 49 18.07 -0.83 10.39
CA ALA A 49 18.16 -0.32 11.76
C ALA A 49 16.82 -0.40 12.50
N PHE A 50 15.72 -0.08 11.82
CA PHE A 50 14.37 -0.24 12.38
C PHE A 50 14.06 -1.71 12.68
N THR A 51 14.35 -2.59 11.72
CA THR A 51 14.07 -4.02 11.85
C THR A 51 14.87 -4.64 12.99
N THR A 52 16.18 -4.38 13.05
CA THR A 52 17.04 -4.92 14.11
C THR A 52 16.71 -4.32 15.47
N GLY A 53 16.37 -3.03 15.52
CA GLY A 53 15.93 -2.35 16.74
C GLY A 53 14.69 -2.98 17.38
N LEU A 54 13.79 -3.56 16.57
CA LEU A 54 12.63 -4.31 17.07
C LEU A 54 12.94 -5.79 17.33
N LEU A 55 13.66 -6.45 16.42
CA LEU A 55 13.90 -7.89 16.50
C LEU A 55 14.87 -8.27 17.61
N ILE A 56 15.86 -7.44 17.92
CA ILE A 56 16.85 -7.73 18.98
C ILE A 56 16.18 -7.81 20.36
N PRO A 57 15.43 -6.80 20.85
CA PRO A 57 14.78 -6.89 22.16
C PRO A 57 13.71 -7.99 22.18
N ALA A 58 12.93 -8.15 21.10
CA ALA A 58 11.94 -9.22 21.00
C ALA A 58 12.59 -10.62 21.06
N GLY A 59 13.68 -10.82 20.32
CA GLY A 59 14.45 -12.06 20.31
C GLY A 59 15.11 -12.35 21.66
N TYR A 60 15.60 -11.32 22.36
CA TYR A 60 16.12 -11.45 23.71
C TYR A 60 15.03 -11.94 24.67
N ILE A 61 13.85 -11.31 24.67
CA ILE A 61 12.73 -11.72 25.52
C ILE A 61 12.33 -13.18 25.23
N LEU A 62 12.14 -13.53 23.95
CA LEU A 62 11.76 -14.89 23.53
C LEU A 62 12.80 -15.95 23.95
N LYS A 63 14.09 -15.61 23.87
CA LYS A 63 15.18 -16.50 24.29
C LYS A 63 15.15 -16.84 25.78
N HIS A 64 14.71 -15.91 26.63
CA HIS A 64 14.71 -16.10 28.10
C HIS A 64 13.38 -16.66 28.64
N LEU A 65 12.32 -16.75 27.82
CA LEU A 65 11.06 -17.40 28.20
C LEU A 65 11.19 -18.84 28.76
N PRO A 66 12.03 -19.75 28.21
CA PRO A 66 12.17 -21.09 28.77
C PRO A 66 12.82 -21.13 30.15
N GLU A 67 13.62 -20.14 30.54
CA GLU A 67 14.15 -20.02 31.91
C GLU A 67 13.08 -19.54 32.88
N GLN A 68 12.23 -18.59 32.45
CA GLN A 68 11.11 -18.09 33.26
C GLN A 68 10.01 -19.14 33.50
N ARG A 69 9.88 -20.15 32.62
CA ARG A 69 8.90 -21.25 32.77
C ARG A 69 9.35 -22.40 33.67
N LYS A 70 10.63 -22.44 34.05
CA LYS A 70 11.16 -23.50 34.93
C LYS A 70 10.90 -23.23 36.42
N HIS A 71 10.31 -22.08 36.74
CA HIS A 71 10.06 -21.61 38.09
C HIS A 71 8.58 -21.29 38.30
#